data_AF-A0AA43ISM4-F1
#
_entry.id   AF-A0AA43ISM4-F1
#
_cell.length_a   1.000
_cell.length_b   1.000
_cell.length_c   1.000
_cell.angle_alpha   90.00
_cell.angle_beta   90.00
_cell.angle_gamma   90.00
#
_symmetry.space_group_name_H-M   'P 1'
#
loop_
_entity.id
_entity.type
_entity.pdbx_description
1 polymer ?
#
loop_
_entity_poly.entity_id
_entity_poly.type
_entity_poly.pdbx_seq_one_letter_code
_entity_poly.pdbx_strand_id
1 'polypeptide(L)'
;MFTPPVSRRGLAKLLKANAHHGAIPGFKRNLLLREFIPSAGLSVADMSRAALDFMVFGEAYFYRVPNMLGQILELRHLPAINMRVKVDGGFVQLEQNGKETEFDADEIEHVLNYDVEQNIYGVPEYLGGLQALLLNEAATLFRRRYYSNGAHAGYIFYTNDPNLTEEDEDELRAQITASKGVGNFRSMFVNIPGGSEKAIQIIPVGDFQAKDELEKVKNITRNDVIAAWRMNPALAGIIPENNGGFGDIEKIDRVYTSNEIRPICQLFDQANATLREDRRFSWQVVPVTPATA
;
A
#
# COMPACT_ATOMS: atom_id res chain seq x y z
N MET A 1 24.63 -4.94 -10.78
CA MET A 1 23.16 -5.03 -10.98
C MET A 1 22.58 -3.62 -10.95
N PHE A 2 21.51 -3.37 -11.68
CA PHE A 2 20.77 -2.11 -11.60
C PHE A 2 20.03 -1.98 -10.27
N THR A 3 19.93 -0.76 -9.75
CA THR A 3 19.17 -0.44 -8.54
C THR A 3 17.70 -0.25 -8.90
N PRO A 4 16.74 -0.94 -8.24
CA PRO A 4 15.33 -0.65 -8.43
C PRO A 4 15.01 0.82 -8.11
N PRO A 5 14.16 1.49 -8.92
CA PRO A 5 13.89 2.93 -8.75
C PRO A 5 13.21 3.25 -7.41
N VAL A 6 12.47 2.28 -6.85
CA VAL A 6 11.81 2.40 -5.55
C VAL A 6 12.15 1.19 -4.67
N SER A 7 12.26 1.42 -3.36
CA SER A 7 12.48 0.36 -2.39
C SER A 7 11.33 -0.65 -2.38
N ARG A 8 11.53 -1.82 -3.01
CA ARG A 8 10.54 -2.91 -3.01
C ARG A 8 10.16 -3.38 -1.60
N ARG A 9 11.13 -3.43 -0.67
CA ARG A 9 10.83 -3.72 0.75
C ARG A 9 9.98 -2.63 1.40
N GLY A 10 10.17 -1.37 1.00
CA GLY A 10 9.32 -0.26 1.40
C GLY A 10 7.88 -0.44 0.92
N LEU A 11 7.69 -0.69 -0.38
CA LEU A 11 6.37 -0.95 -0.97
C LEU A 11 5.64 -2.12 -0.30
N ALA A 12 6.33 -3.25 -0.09
CA ALA A 12 5.74 -4.41 0.58
C ALA A 12 5.32 -4.12 2.03
N LYS A 13 6.08 -3.29 2.77
CA LYS A 13 5.71 -2.87 4.12
C LYS A 13 4.52 -1.90 4.12
N LEU A 14 4.47 -0.99 3.15
CA LEU A 14 3.42 0.03 3.02
C LEU A 14 2.03 -0.57 2.83
N LEU A 15 1.91 -1.79 2.29
CA LEU A 15 0.64 -2.52 2.24
C LEU A 15 -0.05 -2.66 3.62
N LYS A 16 0.69 -2.54 4.72
CA LYS A 16 0.15 -2.62 6.10
C LYS A 16 -0.15 -1.25 6.72
N ALA A 17 0.15 -0.16 6.03
CA ALA A 17 0.01 1.21 6.55
C ALA A 17 -1.45 1.69 6.60
N ASN A 18 -2.27 1.24 5.65
CA ASN A 18 -3.67 1.67 5.53
C ASN A 18 -4.55 0.49 5.05
N ALA A 19 -5.73 0.36 5.68
CA ALA A 19 -6.73 -0.66 5.36
C ALA A 19 -7.16 -0.64 3.88
N HIS A 20 -7.32 0.54 3.28
CA HIS A 20 -7.70 0.64 1.86
C HIS A 20 -6.55 0.24 0.94
N HIS A 21 -5.37 0.83 1.16
CA HIS A 21 -4.20 0.55 0.33
C HIS A 21 -3.83 -0.94 0.31
N GLY A 22 -3.83 -1.60 1.47
CA GLY A 22 -3.46 -3.01 1.58
C GLY A 22 -4.46 -3.97 0.92
N ALA A 23 -5.75 -3.62 0.90
CA ALA A 23 -6.80 -4.47 0.36
C ALA A 23 -6.87 -4.44 -1.19
N ILE A 24 -6.60 -3.28 -1.79
CA ILE A 24 -6.80 -3.05 -3.24
C ILE A 24 -5.96 -3.98 -4.14
N PRO A 25 -4.63 -4.15 -3.97
CA PRO A 25 -3.85 -5.02 -4.85
C PRO A 25 -4.34 -6.47 -4.81
N GLY A 26 -4.72 -6.97 -3.62
CA GLY A 26 -5.32 -8.29 -3.47
C GLY A 26 -6.67 -8.42 -4.17
N PHE A 27 -7.48 -7.37 -4.16
CA PHE A 27 -8.75 -7.32 -4.88
C PHE A 27 -8.55 -7.28 -6.41
N LYS A 28 -7.68 -6.41 -6.94
CA LYS A 28 -7.35 -6.37 -8.37
C LYS A 28 -6.80 -7.71 -8.86
N ARG A 29 -5.93 -8.36 -8.07
CA ARG A 29 -5.43 -9.71 -8.32
C ARG A 29 -6.56 -10.75 -8.38
N ASN A 30 -7.57 -10.67 -7.50
CA ASN A 30 -8.74 -11.57 -7.57
C ASN A 30 -9.56 -11.35 -8.84
N LEU A 31 -9.75 -10.10 -9.27
CA LEU A 31 -10.45 -9.80 -10.51
C LEU A 31 -9.68 -10.33 -11.73
N LEU A 32 -8.35 -10.22 -11.75
CA LEU A 32 -7.53 -10.82 -12.79
C LEU A 32 -7.70 -12.33 -12.83
N LEU A 33 -7.68 -12.99 -11.67
CA LEU A 33 -7.89 -14.44 -11.58
C LEU A 33 -9.30 -14.87 -12.01
N ARG A 34 -10.30 -14.00 -11.91
CA ARG A 34 -11.64 -14.27 -12.46
C ARG A 34 -11.61 -14.37 -13.99
N GLU A 35 -10.76 -13.58 -14.63
CA GLU A 35 -10.56 -13.64 -16.08
C GLU A 35 -9.59 -14.77 -16.48
N PHE A 36 -8.77 -15.31 -15.58
CA PHE A 36 -7.73 -16.28 -15.91
C PHE A 36 -8.26 -17.71 -16.07
N ILE A 37 -7.93 -18.36 -17.19
CA ILE A 37 -8.16 -19.78 -17.45
C ILE A 37 -6.79 -20.48 -17.44
N PRO A 38 -6.48 -21.28 -16.39
CA PRO A 38 -5.17 -21.90 -16.25
C PRO A 38 -4.91 -22.96 -17.32
N SER A 39 -3.63 -23.27 -17.51
CA SER A 39 -3.16 -24.35 -18.36
C SER A 39 -2.12 -25.20 -17.62
N ALA A 40 -1.65 -26.27 -18.26
CA ALA A 40 -0.50 -27.02 -17.76
C ALA A 40 0.81 -26.21 -17.79
N GLY A 41 0.85 -25.09 -18.53
CA GLY A 41 2.02 -24.20 -18.59
C GLY A 41 2.01 -23.06 -17.58
N LEU A 42 0.86 -22.69 -17.02
CA LEU A 42 0.79 -21.69 -15.97
C LEU A 42 -0.36 -21.96 -15.01
N SER A 43 0.01 -22.21 -13.75
CA SER A 43 -0.94 -22.54 -12.69
C SER A 43 -1.66 -21.29 -12.16
N VAL A 44 -2.84 -21.48 -11.56
CA VAL A 44 -3.54 -20.41 -10.82
C VAL A 44 -2.67 -19.86 -9.68
N ALA A 45 -1.87 -20.71 -9.03
CA ALA A 45 -1.01 -20.29 -7.93
C ALA A 45 0.11 -19.35 -8.39
N ASP A 46 0.76 -19.67 -9.51
CA ASP A 46 1.82 -18.85 -10.08
C ASP A 46 1.26 -17.54 -10.64
N MET A 47 0.15 -17.60 -11.39
CA MET A 47 -0.54 -16.39 -11.87
C MET A 47 -1.01 -15.50 -10.71
N SER A 48 -1.55 -16.08 -9.64
CA SER A 48 -2.01 -15.34 -8.46
C SER A 48 -0.87 -14.55 -7.79
N ARG A 49 0.32 -15.17 -7.68
CA ARG A 49 1.50 -14.52 -7.09
C ARG A 49 2.09 -13.47 -8.02
N ALA A 50 2.23 -13.79 -9.29
CA ALA A 50 2.75 -12.87 -10.30
C ALA A 50 1.85 -11.64 -10.46
N ALA A 51 0.53 -11.82 -10.53
CA ALA A 51 -0.42 -10.72 -10.57
C ALA A 51 -0.35 -9.86 -9.31
N LEU A 52 -0.19 -10.45 -8.12
CA LEU A 52 0.00 -9.66 -6.90
C LEU A 52 1.30 -8.85 -6.93
N ASP A 53 2.40 -9.46 -7.34
CA ASP A 53 3.69 -8.78 -7.51
C ASP A 53 3.56 -7.63 -8.52
N PHE A 54 2.90 -7.85 -9.65
CA PHE A 54 2.65 -6.81 -10.64
C PHE A 54 1.87 -5.63 -10.06
N MET A 55 0.81 -5.89 -9.28
CA MET A 55 0.02 -4.82 -8.67
C MET A 55 0.81 -4.03 -7.61
N VAL A 56 1.77 -4.65 -6.92
CA VAL A 56 2.52 -4.03 -5.82
C VAL A 56 3.82 -3.38 -6.29
N PHE A 57 4.50 -3.97 -7.27
CA PHE A 57 5.82 -3.54 -7.72
C PHE A 57 5.82 -2.97 -9.14
N GLY A 58 4.72 -3.07 -9.87
CA GLY A 58 4.64 -2.72 -11.29
C GLY A 58 5.24 -3.77 -12.22
N GLU A 59 5.63 -4.94 -11.69
CA GLU A 59 6.30 -6.00 -12.43
C GLU A 59 6.15 -7.38 -11.79
N ALA A 60 6.33 -8.42 -12.59
CA ALA A 60 6.35 -9.81 -12.20
C ALA A 60 7.41 -10.59 -12.99
N TYR A 61 7.90 -11.66 -12.40
CA TYR A 61 8.93 -12.51 -13.00
C TYR A 61 8.48 -13.96 -13.01
N PHE A 62 8.74 -14.65 -14.11
CA PHE A 62 8.63 -16.10 -14.20
C PHE A 62 9.95 -16.73 -14.64
N TYR A 63 10.33 -17.83 -14.00
CA TYR A 63 11.30 -18.75 -14.56
C TYR A 63 10.64 -19.57 -15.67
N ARG A 64 11.23 -19.57 -16.86
CA ARG A 64 10.82 -20.39 -18.00
C ARG A 64 11.40 -21.79 -17.84
N VAL A 65 10.56 -22.80 -17.68
CA VAL A 65 10.99 -24.19 -17.50
C VAL A 65 11.07 -24.88 -18.87
N PRO A 66 12.27 -25.12 -19.43
CA PRO A 66 12.42 -25.76 -20.72
C PRO A 66 12.32 -27.29 -20.62
N ASN A 67 11.97 -27.94 -21.73
CA ASN A 67 12.24 -29.35 -21.94
C ASN A 67 13.63 -29.58 -22.55
N MET A 68 13.99 -30.84 -22.80
CA MET A 68 15.28 -31.22 -23.42
C MET A 68 15.49 -30.67 -24.83
N LEU A 69 14.44 -30.21 -25.50
CA LEU A 69 14.48 -29.57 -26.83
C LEU A 69 14.46 -28.04 -26.74
N GLY A 70 14.56 -27.46 -25.54
CA GLY A 70 14.52 -26.01 -25.31
C GLY A 70 13.11 -25.38 -25.40
N GLN A 71 12.05 -26.17 -25.55
CA GLN A 71 10.68 -25.64 -25.58
C GLN A 71 10.20 -25.36 -24.15
N ILE A 72 9.62 -24.19 -23.92
CA ILE A 72 9.13 -23.80 -22.59
C ILE A 72 7.80 -24.51 -22.29
N LEU A 73 7.80 -25.36 -21.27
CA LEU A 73 6.62 -26.14 -20.89
C LEU A 73 5.81 -25.51 -19.78
N GLU A 74 6.46 -24.77 -18.88
CA GLU A 74 5.88 -24.24 -17.66
C GLU A 74 6.54 -22.90 -17.31
N LEU A 75 5.77 -22.00 -16.70
CA LEU A 75 6.23 -20.75 -16.11
C LEU A 75 6.04 -20.82 -14.60
N ARG A 76 7.12 -20.60 -13.84
CA ARG A 76 7.09 -20.61 -12.37
C ARG A 76 7.35 -19.23 -11.82
N HIS A 77 6.50 -18.78 -10.91
CA HIS A 77 6.65 -17.45 -10.32
C HIS A 77 7.98 -17.33 -9.55
N LEU A 78 8.67 -16.20 -9.76
CA LEU A 78 9.78 -15.76 -8.92
C LEU A 78 9.39 -14.47 -8.17
N PRO A 79 9.59 -14.40 -6.83
CA PRO A 79 9.23 -13.23 -6.03
C PRO A 79 9.94 -11.95 -6.50
N ALA A 80 9.18 -10.99 -7.03
CA ALA A 80 9.71 -9.75 -7.57
C ALA A 80 10.53 -8.96 -6.54
N ILE A 81 10.16 -8.99 -5.26
CA ILE A 81 10.93 -8.32 -4.19
C ILE A 81 12.41 -8.76 -4.12
N ASN A 82 12.71 -10.00 -4.53
CA ASN A 82 14.04 -10.61 -4.48
C ASN A 82 14.81 -10.53 -5.81
N MET A 83 14.16 -10.25 -6.94
CA MET A 83 14.81 -10.23 -8.26
C MET A 83 15.66 -8.97 -8.49
N ARG A 84 16.72 -9.03 -9.29
CA ARG A 84 17.54 -7.90 -9.73
C ARG A 84 17.90 -8.08 -11.19
N VAL A 85 18.02 -6.99 -11.92
CA VAL A 85 18.48 -6.99 -13.31
C VAL A 85 19.98 -6.74 -13.34
N LYS A 86 20.71 -7.56 -14.08
CA LYS A 86 22.15 -7.44 -14.28
C LYS A 86 22.47 -6.35 -15.31
N VAL A 87 23.66 -5.75 -15.22
CA VAL A 87 24.06 -4.65 -16.14
C VAL A 87 24.55 -5.21 -17.47
N ASP A 88 25.15 -6.39 -17.42
CA ASP A 88 25.65 -7.21 -18.53
C ASP A 88 24.57 -8.10 -19.16
N GLY A 89 23.32 -8.00 -18.71
CA GLY A 89 22.20 -8.84 -19.15
C GLY A 89 21.91 -10.00 -18.19
N GLY A 90 20.67 -10.45 -18.18
CA GLY A 90 20.18 -11.48 -17.26
C GLY A 90 19.69 -10.93 -15.92
N PHE A 91 19.46 -11.85 -14.98
CA PHE A 91 18.79 -11.58 -13.72
C PHE A 91 19.50 -12.28 -12.56
N VAL A 92 19.26 -11.78 -11.34
CA VAL A 92 19.71 -12.43 -10.11
C VAL A 92 18.57 -12.44 -9.11
N GLN A 93 18.33 -13.59 -8.47
CA GLN A 93 17.46 -13.70 -7.32
C GLN A 93 18.27 -13.71 -6.02
N LEU A 94 17.98 -12.77 -5.14
CA LEU A 94 18.59 -12.71 -3.80
C LEU A 94 17.87 -13.67 -2.86
N GLU A 95 18.57 -14.66 -2.30
CA GLU A 95 18.02 -15.60 -1.33
C GLU A 95 18.11 -15.09 0.11
N GLN A 96 17.33 -15.71 1.03
CA GLN A 96 17.30 -15.32 2.44
C GLN A 96 18.62 -15.60 3.19
N ASN A 97 19.39 -16.59 2.72
CA ASN A 97 20.67 -17.02 3.30
C ASN A 97 21.87 -16.19 2.77
N GLY A 98 21.63 -15.15 1.97
CA GLY A 98 22.67 -14.34 1.33
C GLY A 98 23.28 -14.96 0.07
N LYS A 99 22.78 -16.11 -0.40
CA LYS A 99 23.12 -16.64 -1.72
C LYS A 99 22.40 -15.89 -2.82
N GLU A 100 22.96 -15.99 -4.01
CA GLU A 100 22.43 -15.42 -5.23
C GLU A 100 22.25 -16.55 -6.24
N THR A 101 21.07 -16.64 -6.85
CA THR A 101 20.84 -17.49 -8.01
C THR A 101 20.83 -16.60 -9.25
N GLU A 102 21.76 -16.83 -10.15
CA GLU A 102 21.84 -16.11 -11.43
C GLU A 102 21.01 -16.80 -12.51
N PHE A 103 20.48 -15.99 -13.42
CA PHE A 103 19.72 -16.44 -14.58
C PHE A 103 20.18 -15.66 -15.82
N ASP A 104 20.24 -16.34 -16.95
CA ASP A 104 20.43 -15.71 -18.24
C ASP A 104 19.16 -14.94 -18.68
N ALA A 105 19.31 -14.03 -19.64
CA ALA A 105 18.21 -13.14 -20.06
C ALA A 105 17.02 -13.90 -20.66
N ASP A 106 17.27 -15.04 -21.29
CA ASP A 106 16.27 -15.89 -21.93
C ASP A 106 15.62 -16.90 -20.98
N GLU A 107 16.12 -17.06 -19.75
CA GLU A 107 15.52 -17.93 -18.74
C GLU A 107 14.33 -17.27 -18.01
N ILE A 108 14.24 -15.94 -18.02
CA ILE A 108 13.24 -15.19 -17.26
C ILE A 108 12.26 -14.48 -18.19
N GLU A 109 10.97 -14.68 -17.92
CA GLU A 109 9.91 -13.82 -18.43
C GLU A 109 9.71 -12.65 -17.45
N HIS A 110 10.00 -11.42 -17.90
CA HIS A 110 9.83 -10.22 -17.09
C HIS A 110 8.66 -9.40 -17.61
N VAL A 111 7.52 -9.53 -16.91
CA VAL A 111 6.32 -8.74 -17.20
C VAL A 111 6.43 -7.43 -16.42
N LEU A 112 6.53 -6.29 -17.08
CA LEU A 112 6.61 -4.99 -16.41
C LEU A 112 5.67 -3.95 -17.02
N ASN A 113 5.25 -3.00 -16.19
CA ASN A 113 4.67 -1.76 -16.66
C ASN A 113 5.79 -0.79 -17.03
N TYR A 114 5.74 -0.24 -18.24
CA TYR A 114 6.76 0.70 -18.72
C TYR A 114 6.84 1.93 -17.82
N ASP A 115 8.07 2.33 -17.50
CA ASP A 115 8.39 3.56 -16.79
C ASP A 115 9.07 4.53 -17.75
N VAL A 116 8.62 5.79 -17.75
CA VAL A 116 9.18 6.82 -18.64
C VAL A 116 10.61 7.20 -18.26
N GLU A 117 11.02 6.97 -17.02
CA GLU A 117 12.37 7.27 -16.56
C GLU A 117 13.39 6.18 -16.93
N GLN A 118 12.93 4.93 -17.13
CA GLN A 118 13.78 3.77 -17.42
C GLN A 118 12.98 2.56 -17.94
N ASN A 119 13.64 1.66 -18.69
CA ASN A 119 13.02 0.43 -19.22
C ASN A 119 13.69 -0.86 -18.70
N ILE A 120 13.98 -0.88 -17.41
CA ILE A 120 14.73 -1.92 -16.69
C ILE A 120 13.85 -2.59 -15.63
N TYR A 121 13.03 -1.83 -14.92
CA TYR A 121 12.13 -2.29 -13.87
C TYR A 121 10.73 -1.73 -14.10
N GLY A 122 9.72 -2.47 -13.68
CA GLY A 122 8.38 -1.90 -13.55
C GLY A 122 8.26 -0.99 -12.34
N VAL A 123 7.32 -0.06 -12.42
CA VAL A 123 7.00 0.87 -11.33
C VAL A 123 5.49 0.92 -11.15
N PRO A 124 4.97 0.84 -9.92
CA PRO A 124 3.53 0.83 -9.71
C PRO A 124 2.94 2.24 -9.85
N GLU A 125 1.80 2.37 -10.50
CA GLU A 125 1.18 3.68 -10.79
C GLU A 125 0.72 4.43 -9.52
N TYR A 126 0.44 3.70 -8.44
CA TYR A 126 -0.05 4.31 -7.20
C TYR A 126 1.01 5.13 -6.44
N LEU A 127 2.27 5.17 -6.90
CA LEU A 127 3.34 5.92 -6.24
C LEU A 127 3.00 7.40 -6.00
N GLY A 128 2.25 8.02 -6.93
CA GLY A 128 1.78 9.39 -6.77
C GLY A 128 0.90 9.60 -5.53
N GLY A 129 0.24 8.55 -5.04
CA GLY A 129 -0.60 8.57 -3.84
C GLY A 129 0.15 8.29 -2.52
N LEU A 130 1.48 8.09 -2.55
CA LEU A 130 2.23 7.70 -1.35
C LEU A 130 2.17 8.72 -0.22
N GLN A 131 2.21 10.02 -0.53
CA GLN A 131 2.14 11.06 0.51
C GLN A 131 0.77 11.10 1.18
N ALA A 132 -0.31 10.93 0.40
CA ALA A 132 -1.65 10.80 0.95
C ALA A 132 -1.79 9.55 1.82
N LEU A 133 -1.24 8.42 1.37
CA LEU A 133 -1.22 7.16 2.13
C LEU A 133 -0.53 7.35 3.49
N LEU A 134 0.68 7.92 3.51
CA LEU A 134 1.46 8.14 4.73
C LEU A 134 0.78 9.13 5.68
N LEU A 135 0.19 10.19 5.13
CA LEU A 135 -0.60 11.14 5.93
C LEU A 135 -1.83 10.47 6.55
N ASN A 136 -2.50 9.59 5.80
CA ASN A 136 -3.64 8.82 6.31
C ASN A 136 -3.24 7.85 7.45
N GLU A 137 -2.09 7.19 7.31
CA GLU A 137 -1.51 6.35 8.37
C GLU A 137 -1.18 7.19 9.60
N ALA A 138 -0.51 8.33 9.43
CA ALA A 138 -0.16 9.24 10.52
C ALA A 138 -1.40 9.73 11.29
N ALA A 139 -2.47 10.10 10.58
CA ALA A 139 -3.74 10.48 11.20
C ALA A 139 -4.37 9.32 12.00
N THR A 140 -4.28 8.09 11.49
CA THR A 140 -4.73 6.88 12.20
C THR A 140 -3.92 6.65 13.49
N LEU A 141 -2.59 6.72 13.39
CA LEU A 141 -1.70 6.53 14.53
C LEU A 141 -1.87 7.63 15.57
N PHE A 142 -2.05 8.89 15.14
CA PHE A 142 -2.37 9.99 16.03
C PHE A 142 -3.66 9.72 16.80
N ARG A 143 -4.76 9.39 16.12
CA ARG A 143 -6.05 9.07 16.76
C ARG A 143 -5.91 7.91 17.76
N ARG A 144 -5.22 6.82 17.36
CA ARG A 144 -4.98 5.67 18.25
C ARG A 144 -4.24 6.08 19.52
N ARG A 145 -3.16 6.86 19.39
CA ARG A 145 -2.38 7.36 20.54
C ARG A 145 -3.21 8.30 21.40
N TYR A 146 -3.97 9.20 20.79
CA TYR A 146 -4.83 10.17 21.49
C TYR A 146 -5.88 9.44 22.35
N TYR A 147 -6.57 8.44 21.80
CA TYR A 147 -7.54 7.66 22.58
C TYR A 147 -6.87 6.75 23.62
N SER A 148 -5.69 6.18 23.32
CA SER A 148 -4.91 5.42 24.32
C SER A 148 -4.43 6.30 25.48
N ASN A 149 -4.39 7.61 25.28
CA ASN A 149 -4.01 8.61 26.25
C ASN A 149 -5.21 9.36 26.85
N GLY A 150 -6.32 8.66 27.11
CA GLY A 150 -7.48 9.26 27.78
C GLY A 150 -8.18 10.39 27.01
N ALA A 151 -8.04 10.42 25.68
CA ALA A 151 -8.55 11.48 24.81
C ALA A 151 -7.99 12.88 25.13
N HIS A 152 -6.69 12.96 25.43
CA HIS A 152 -5.97 14.23 25.47
C HIS A 152 -4.58 14.11 24.79
N ALA A 153 -4.11 15.20 24.18
CA ALA A 153 -2.79 15.27 23.54
C ALA A 153 -1.69 15.76 24.49
N GLY A 154 -1.99 15.81 25.79
CA GLY A 154 -1.12 16.35 26.84
C GLY A 154 -1.67 17.67 27.37
N TYR A 155 -1.01 18.21 28.38
CA TYR A 155 -1.39 19.48 29.01
C TYR A 155 -0.16 20.23 29.52
N ILE A 156 -0.27 21.55 29.61
CA ILE A 156 0.64 22.39 30.37
C ILE A 156 0.02 22.58 31.74
N PHE A 157 0.68 22.06 32.77
CA PHE A 157 0.36 22.36 34.15
C PHE A 157 1.06 23.66 34.51
N TYR A 158 0.27 24.71 34.65
CA TYR A 158 0.73 26.05 34.97
C TYR A 158 0.44 26.36 36.45
N THR A 159 1.42 26.91 37.15
CA THR A 159 1.26 27.47 38.50
C THR A 159 1.88 28.86 38.57
N ASN A 160 1.35 29.71 39.43
CA ASN A 160 1.91 31.03 39.72
C ASN A 160 2.10 31.28 41.23
N ASP A 161 2.08 30.21 42.03
CA ASP A 161 2.18 30.29 43.49
C ASP A 161 3.59 30.78 43.88
N PRO A 162 3.71 31.98 44.50
CA PRO A 162 4.99 32.51 44.95
C PRO A 162 5.58 31.74 46.14
N ASN A 163 4.82 30.84 46.78
CA ASN A 163 5.26 30.03 47.92
C ASN A 163 5.65 28.60 47.54
N LEU A 164 5.64 28.25 46.24
CA LEU A 164 6.08 26.93 45.80
C LEU A 164 7.60 26.80 46.02
N THR A 165 8.02 25.81 46.80
CA THR A 165 9.44 25.57 47.05
C THR A 165 10.09 24.91 45.84
N GLU A 166 11.42 25.02 45.73
CA GLU A 166 12.19 24.38 44.66
C GLU A 166 12.05 22.84 44.69
N GLU A 167 11.92 22.27 45.89
CA GLU A 167 11.70 20.83 46.11
C GLU A 167 10.31 20.39 45.61
N ASP A 168 9.26 21.14 45.96
CA ASP A 168 7.90 20.88 45.47
C ASP A 168 7.80 21.04 43.95
N GLU A 169 8.53 22.01 43.38
CA GLU A 169 8.58 22.24 41.93
C GLU A 169 9.18 21.03 41.20
N ASP A 170 10.31 20.52 41.68
CA ASP A 170 10.97 19.38 41.09
C ASP A 170 10.17 18.08 41.28
N GLU A 171 9.49 17.92 42.41
CA GLU A 171 8.58 16.78 42.62
C GLU A 171 7.39 16.81 41.64
N LEU A 172 6.72 17.96 41.51
CA LEU A 172 5.61 18.13 40.56
C LEU A 172 6.07 17.93 39.12
N ARG A 173 7.23 18.48 38.74
CA ARG A 173 7.85 18.29 37.42
C ARG A 173 8.17 16.82 37.16
N ALA A 174 8.70 16.10 38.16
CA ALA A 174 8.99 14.67 38.07
C ALA A 174 7.70 13.85 37.89
N GLN A 175 6.66 14.13 38.68
CA GLN A 175 5.37 13.43 38.57
C GLN A 175 4.69 13.67 37.21
N ILE A 176 4.69 14.90 36.71
CA ILE A 176 4.11 15.24 35.40
C ILE A 176 4.91 14.64 34.24
N THR A 177 6.25 14.60 34.36
CA THR A 177 7.12 13.96 33.35
C THR A 177 6.99 12.44 33.39
N ALA A 178 6.79 11.86 34.57
CA ALA A 178 6.55 10.43 34.77
C ALA A 178 5.14 10.00 34.29
N SER A 179 4.18 10.93 34.27
CA SER A 179 2.87 10.81 33.60
C SER A 179 3.04 10.79 32.07
N LYS A 180 3.74 9.76 31.56
CA LYS A 180 3.83 9.51 30.12
C LYS A 180 2.53 8.89 29.65
N GLY A 181 1.76 9.66 28.91
CA GLY A 181 0.71 9.14 28.07
C GLY A 181 1.21 8.11 27.07
N VAL A 182 0.35 7.16 26.69
CA VAL A 182 0.68 6.18 25.64
C VAL A 182 0.78 6.91 24.29
N GLY A 183 2.00 7.01 23.74
CA GLY A 183 2.22 7.43 22.35
C GLY A 183 2.77 8.85 22.13
N ASN A 184 3.97 9.14 22.64
CA ASN A 184 4.76 10.37 22.37
C ASN A 184 4.12 11.72 22.76
N PHE A 185 2.91 11.76 23.32
CA PHE A 185 2.37 12.97 23.94
C PHE A 185 3.10 13.26 25.26
N ARG A 186 3.48 14.51 25.48
CA ARG A 186 4.19 14.96 26.68
C ARG A 186 3.45 16.13 27.30
N SER A 187 3.21 16.04 28.59
CA SER A 187 2.76 17.17 29.39
C SER A 187 3.96 17.98 29.86
N MET A 188 3.76 19.28 30.08
CA MET A 188 4.80 20.21 30.53
C MET A 188 4.38 20.84 31.85
N PHE A 189 5.32 21.09 32.74
CA PHE A 189 5.11 21.88 33.94
C PHE A 189 5.77 23.25 33.77
N VAL A 190 5.04 24.32 34.09
CA VAL A 190 5.52 25.71 34.00
C VAL A 190 5.10 26.46 35.27
N ASN A 191 6.06 27.01 35.99
CA ASN A 191 5.83 27.89 37.13
C ASN A 191 6.22 29.33 36.76
N ILE A 192 5.30 30.30 36.89
CA ILE A 192 5.58 31.73 36.68
C ILE A 192 5.11 32.51 37.93
N PRO A 193 5.99 32.75 38.92
CA PRO A 193 5.63 33.44 40.16
C PRO A 193 5.05 34.83 39.89
N GLY A 194 3.88 35.14 40.47
CA GLY A 194 3.24 36.45 40.33
C GLY A 194 2.48 36.70 39.02
N GLY A 195 2.23 35.66 38.21
CA GLY A 195 1.33 35.72 37.04
C GLY A 195 -0.16 35.88 37.41
N SER A 196 -1.06 36.02 36.44
CA SER A 196 -2.46 36.43 36.69
C SER A 196 -3.52 35.31 36.88
N GLU A 197 -4.60 35.71 37.57
CA GLU A 197 -5.96 35.13 37.81
C GLU A 197 -6.17 33.74 38.46
N LYS A 198 -5.31 32.72 38.31
CA LYS A 198 -5.50 31.43 39.05
C LYS A 198 -4.18 30.79 39.49
N ALA A 199 -4.14 30.34 40.75
CA ALA A 199 -3.01 29.65 41.41
C ALA A 199 -2.47 28.44 40.63
N ILE A 200 -3.37 27.64 40.07
CA ILE A 200 -3.07 26.41 39.34
C ILE A 200 -4.00 26.35 38.12
N GLN A 201 -3.46 26.02 36.94
CA GLN A 201 -4.21 25.84 35.71
C GLN A 201 -3.70 24.63 34.92
N ILE A 202 -4.62 23.91 34.29
CA ILE A 202 -4.31 22.89 33.29
C ILE A 202 -4.70 23.47 31.93
N ILE A 203 -3.70 23.78 31.10
CA ILE A 203 -3.90 24.27 29.74
C ILE A 203 -3.78 23.07 28.80
N PRO A 204 -4.86 22.62 28.15
CA PRO A 204 -4.79 21.50 27.22
C PRO A 204 -3.88 21.84 26.03
N VAL A 205 -2.97 20.93 25.67
CA VAL A 205 -2.14 21.06 24.47
C VAL A 205 -2.88 20.39 23.32
N GLY A 206 -3.18 21.16 22.27
CA GLY A 206 -3.97 20.70 21.13
C GLY A 206 -5.43 21.12 21.27
N ASP A 207 -5.87 22.02 20.41
CA ASP A 207 -7.24 22.50 20.40
C ASP A 207 -8.21 21.40 19.91
N PHE A 208 -9.31 21.21 20.62
CA PHE A 208 -10.35 20.22 20.32
C PHE A 208 -11.08 20.49 19.00
N GLN A 209 -10.83 21.65 18.36
CA GLN A 209 -11.18 21.99 16.98
C GLN A 209 -10.58 21.04 15.92
N ALA A 210 -9.55 20.26 16.25
CA ALA A 210 -8.86 19.37 15.30
C ALA A 210 -9.62 18.08 14.93
N LYS A 211 -10.77 17.76 15.56
CA LYS A 211 -11.54 16.55 15.22
C LYS A 211 -12.02 16.59 13.78
N ASP A 212 -12.61 17.71 13.37
CA ASP A 212 -13.14 17.93 12.02
C ASP A 212 -11.99 17.92 10.99
N GLU A 213 -10.86 18.53 11.33
CA GLU A 213 -9.68 18.56 10.45
C GLU A 213 -9.06 17.17 10.26
N LEU A 214 -8.98 16.34 11.31
CA LEU A 214 -8.49 14.96 11.18
C LEU A 214 -9.43 14.08 10.36
N GLU A 215 -10.73 14.31 10.46
CA GLU A 215 -11.70 13.58 9.63
C GLU A 215 -11.59 13.98 8.17
N LYS A 216 -11.51 15.29 7.89
CA LYS A 216 -11.25 15.80 6.53
C LYS A 216 -9.96 15.22 5.96
N VAL A 217 -8.86 15.25 6.71
CA VAL A 217 -7.58 14.64 6.28
C VAL A 217 -7.78 13.16 5.97
N LYS A 218 -8.45 12.39 6.83
CA LYS A 218 -8.72 10.96 6.60
C LYS A 218 -9.55 10.71 5.35
N ASN A 219 -10.57 11.53 5.09
CA ASN A 219 -11.47 11.37 3.94
C ASN A 219 -10.80 11.79 2.63
N ILE A 220 -10.11 12.94 2.60
CA ILE A 220 -9.37 13.41 1.44
C ILE A 220 -8.29 12.40 1.06
N THR A 221 -7.43 12.03 2.02
CA THR A 221 -6.33 11.09 1.74
C THR A 221 -6.82 9.69 1.41
N ARG A 222 -7.97 9.25 1.94
CA ARG A 222 -8.62 8.00 1.50
C ARG A 222 -9.01 8.08 0.02
N ASN A 223 -9.63 9.18 -0.39
CA ASN A 223 -10.03 9.39 -1.78
C ASN A 223 -8.82 9.47 -2.71
N ASP A 224 -7.74 10.14 -2.30
CA ASP A 224 -6.48 10.20 -3.04
C ASP A 224 -5.86 8.81 -3.21
N VAL A 225 -5.86 7.98 -2.15
CA VAL A 225 -5.39 6.58 -2.24
C VAL A 225 -6.24 5.79 -3.23
N ILE A 226 -7.57 5.87 -3.13
CA ILE A 226 -8.48 5.18 -4.04
C ILE A 226 -8.26 5.65 -5.49
N ALA A 227 -8.10 6.96 -5.71
CA ALA A 227 -7.84 7.55 -7.02
C ALA A 227 -6.48 7.13 -7.59
N ALA A 228 -5.42 7.08 -6.78
CA ALA A 228 -4.09 6.61 -7.18
C ALA A 228 -4.10 5.15 -7.63
N TRP A 229 -4.97 4.33 -7.05
CA TRP A 229 -5.21 2.95 -7.49
C TRP A 229 -6.21 2.84 -8.64
N ARG A 230 -6.83 3.94 -9.04
CA ARG A 230 -7.98 4.01 -9.96
C ARG A 230 -9.16 3.13 -9.51
N MET A 231 -9.25 2.84 -8.22
CA MET A 231 -10.22 1.92 -7.65
C MET A 231 -11.61 2.56 -7.59
N ASN A 232 -12.66 1.84 -7.96
CA ASN A 232 -14.03 2.34 -7.78
C ASN A 232 -14.43 2.25 -6.28
N PRO A 233 -14.95 3.33 -5.65
CA PRO A 233 -15.34 3.32 -4.24
C PRO A 233 -16.33 2.21 -3.86
N ALA A 234 -17.28 1.89 -4.73
CA ALA A 234 -18.29 0.86 -4.47
C ALA A 234 -17.65 -0.53 -4.33
N LEU A 235 -16.70 -0.84 -5.22
CA LEU A 235 -15.94 -2.09 -5.18
C LEU A 235 -14.92 -2.11 -4.02
N ALA A 236 -14.52 -0.95 -3.51
CA ALA A 236 -13.58 -0.82 -2.40
C ALA A 236 -14.24 -0.99 -1.02
N GLY A 237 -15.55 -1.27 -0.98
CA GLY A 237 -16.31 -1.41 0.27
C GLY A 237 -16.53 -0.08 1.00
N ILE A 238 -16.49 1.04 0.28
CA ILE A 238 -16.85 2.34 0.85
C ILE A 238 -18.37 2.39 1.02
N ILE A 239 -18.84 2.89 2.16
CA ILE A 239 -20.26 3.16 2.40
C ILE A 239 -20.59 4.52 1.77
N PRO A 240 -21.62 4.63 0.91
CA PRO A 240 -22.00 5.90 0.31
C PRO A 240 -22.52 6.87 1.37
N GLU A 241 -22.17 8.15 1.23
CA GLU A 241 -22.59 9.23 2.13
C GLU A 241 -23.93 9.87 1.71
N ASN A 242 -24.45 9.51 0.53
CA ASN A 242 -25.71 10.00 -0.02
C ASN A 242 -26.79 8.91 -0.08
N ASN A 243 -28.07 9.32 -0.07
CA ASN A 243 -29.20 8.38 -0.12
C ASN A 243 -29.31 7.61 -1.47
N GLY A 244 -28.60 8.05 -2.51
CA GLY A 244 -28.65 7.45 -3.85
C GLY A 244 -27.70 6.27 -4.07
N GLY A 245 -26.74 6.04 -3.17
CA GLY A 245 -25.74 4.98 -3.32
C GLY A 245 -24.83 5.15 -4.54
N PHE A 246 -24.17 4.06 -4.96
CA PHE A 246 -23.28 4.04 -6.12
C PHE A 246 -23.97 3.60 -7.44
N GLY A 247 -25.22 3.15 -7.36
CA GLY A 247 -25.93 2.54 -8.49
C GLY A 247 -25.68 1.03 -8.62
N ASP A 248 -25.80 0.52 -9.85
CA ASP A 248 -25.70 -0.92 -10.17
C ASP A 248 -24.24 -1.41 -10.05
N ILE A 249 -23.99 -2.24 -9.02
CA ILE A 249 -22.67 -2.78 -8.71
C ILE A 249 -22.15 -3.74 -9.78
N GLU A 250 -23.03 -4.47 -10.49
CA GLU A 250 -22.63 -5.39 -11.55
C GLU A 250 -22.16 -4.62 -12.79
N LYS A 251 -22.83 -3.51 -13.12
CA LYS A 251 -22.38 -2.60 -14.18
C LYS A 251 -21.04 -1.96 -13.83
N ILE A 252 -20.86 -1.54 -12.58
CA ILE A 252 -19.59 -0.99 -12.10
C ILE A 252 -18.46 -2.01 -12.22
N ASP A 253 -18.66 -3.22 -11.71
CA ASP A 253 -17.69 -4.31 -11.77
C ASP A 253 -17.31 -4.66 -13.22
N ARG A 254 -18.28 -4.73 -14.13
CA ARG A 254 -18.04 -4.99 -15.55
C ARG A 254 -17.18 -3.92 -16.22
N VAL A 255 -17.52 -2.63 -16.03
CA VAL A 255 -16.77 -1.51 -16.61
C VAL A 255 -15.37 -1.44 -16.02
N TYR A 256 -15.27 -1.59 -14.69
CA TYR A 256 -13.99 -1.58 -13.99
C TYR A 256 -13.08 -2.72 -14.46
N THR A 257 -13.58 -3.94 -14.52
CA THR A 257 -12.81 -5.10 -15.01
C THR A 257 -12.36 -4.91 -16.45
N SER A 258 -13.24 -4.37 -17.30
CA SER A 258 -12.92 -4.13 -18.71
C SER A 258 -11.80 -3.09 -18.90
N ASN A 259 -11.77 -2.04 -18.08
CA ASN A 259 -10.86 -0.92 -18.27
C ASN A 259 -9.59 -1.02 -17.42
N GLU A 260 -9.63 -1.68 -16.26
CA GLU A 260 -8.52 -1.70 -15.30
C GLU A 260 -7.84 -3.07 -15.22
N ILE A 261 -8.57 -4.17 -15.47
CA ILE A 261 -8.04 -5.52 -15.26
C ILE A 261 -7.64 -6.19 -16.57
N ARG A 262 -8.49 -6.15 -17.60
CA ARG A 262 -8.16 -6.76 -18.89
C ARG A 262 -6.93 -6.18 -19.58
N PRO A 263 -6.63 -4.86 -19.51
CA PRO A 263 -5.36 -4.35 -20.02
C PRO A 263 -4.14 -4.93 -19.28
N ILE A 264 -4.28 -5.21 -17.98
CA ILE A 264 -3.22 -5.92 -17.23
C ILE A 264 -3.11 -7.37 -17.73
N CYS A 265 -4.23 -8.07 -17.98
CA CYS A 265 -4.21 -9.40 -18.58
C CYS A 265 -3.43 -9.41 -19.92
N GLN A 266 -3.60 -8.38 -20.75
CA GLN A 266 -2.87 -8.26 -22.03
C GLN A 266 -1.35 -8.15 -21.84
N LEU A 267 -0.87 -7.50 -20.77
CA LEU A 267 0.56 -7.47 -20.46
C LEU A 267 1.12 -8.86 -20.15
N PHE A 268 0.29 -9.75 -19.57
CA PHE A 268 0.66 -11.14 -19.33
C PHE A 268 0.60 -12.00 -20.59
N ASP A 269 0.00 -11.56 -21.71
CA ASP A 269 -0.01 -12.34 -22.95
C ASP A 269 1.39 -12.59 -23.53
N GLN A 270 2.39 -11.77 -23.18
CA GLN A 270 3.79 -12.05 -23.53
C GLN A 270 4.28 -13.39 -22.96
N ALA A 271 3.78 -13.80 -21.78
CA ALA A 271 4.09 -15.09 -21.18
C ALA A 271 3.54 -16.26 -22.04
N ASN A 272 2.43 -16.06 -22.73
CA ASN A 272 1.93 -17.02 -23.72
C ASN A 272 2.80 -17.07 -24.98
N ALA A 273 3.46 -15.97 -25.36
CA ALA A 273 4.35 -15.94 -26.51
C ALA A 273 5.58 -16.85 -26.32
N THR A 274 6.00 -17.07 -25.07
CA THR A 274 7.17 -17.91 -24.75
C THR A 274 6.81 -19.36 -24.45
N LEU A 275 5.60 -19.63 -23.96
CA LEU A 275 5.08 -20.98 -23.78
C LEU A 275 4.89 -21.71 -25.11
N ARG A 276 5.17 -23.02 -25.10
CA ARG A 276 4.79 -23.93 -26.19
C ARG A 276 3.27 -23.87 -26.41
N GLU A 277 2.83 -23.99 -27.66
CA GLU A 277 1.44 -23.73 -28.06
C GLU A 277 0.38 -24.49 -27.25
N ASP A 278 0.59 -25.78 -26.97
CA ASP A 278 -0.31 -26.64 -26.17
C ASP A 278 -0.27 -26.35 -24.66
N ARG A 279 0.63 -25.47 -24.22
CA ARG A 279 0.83 -25.09 -22.81
C ARG A 279 0.31 -23.68 -22.51
N ARG A 280 -0.12 -22.94 -23.52
CA ARG A 280 -0.64 -21.58 -23.36
C ARG A 280 -1.89 -21.56 -22.47
N PHE A 281 -1.98 -20.55 -21.62
CA PHE A 281 -3.18 -20.24 -20.85
C PHE A 281 -4.12 -19.36 -21.67
N SER A 282 -5.32 -19.10 -21.17
CA SER A 282 -6.29 -18.24 -21.86
C SER A 282 -7.01 -17.33 -20.88
N TRP A 283 -7.78 -16.39 -21.41
CA TRP A 283 -8.64 -15.50 -20.63
C TRP A 283 -10.11 -15.79 -20.94
N GLN A 284 -10.99 -15.47 -19.99
CA GLN A 284 -12.44 -15.55 -20.17
C GLN A 284 -12.87 -14.72 -21.38
N VAL A 285 -13.64 -15.34 -22.28
CA VAL A 285 -14.25 -14.64 -23.41
C VAL A 285 -15.51 -13.95 -22.92
N VAL A 286 -15.55 -12.64 -23.03
CA VAL A 286 -16.74 -11.86 -22.70
C VAL A 286 -17.77 -12.07 -23.79
N PRO A 287 -19.00 -12.50 -23.48
CA PRO A 287 -20.08 -12.47 -24.45
C PRO A 287 -20.27 -11.02 -24.90
N VAL A 288 -20.14 -10.75 -26.20
CA VAL A 288 -20.57 -9.47 -26.77
C VAL A 288 -22.07 -9.39 -26.55
N THR A 289 -22.50 -8.60 -25.56
CA THR A 289 -23.92 -8.29 -25.41
C THR A 289 -24.31 -7.47 -26.64
N PRO A 290 -25.25 -7.93 -27.50
CA PRO A 290 -25.69 -7.13 -28.61
C PRO A 290 -26.23 -5.81 -28.05
N ALA A 291 -25.79 -4.69 -28.62
CA ALA A 291 -26.30 -3.38 -28.25
C ALA A 291 -27.82 -3.43 -28.41
N THR A 292 -28.55 -3.27 -27.31
CA THR A 292 -29.99 -3.02 -27.37
C THR A 292 -30.18 -1.71 -28.12
N ALA A 293 -30.77 -1.81 -29.31
CA ALA A 293 -31.18 -0.69 -30.15
C ALA A 293 -32.20 0.20 -29.43
#